data_AF-G5JUH3-F1
#
_entry.id   AF-G5JUH3-F1
#
_cell.length_a   1.000
_cell.length_b   1.000
_cell.length_c   1.000
_cell.angle_alpha   90.00
_cell.angle_beta   90.00
_cell.angle_gamma   90.00
#
_symmetry.space_group_name_H-M   'P 1'
#
loop_
_entity.id
_entity.type
_entity.pdbx_description
1 polymer ?
#
loop_
_entity_poly.entity_id
_entity_poly.type
_entity_poly.pdbx_seq_one_letter_code
_entity_poly.pdbx_strand_id
1 'polypeptide(L)'
;MGKKQDKKNSLENQRQELLKSESKKFQRMEKTNLNEYRVTLTNPIEIKKDKVGLWSKIKSELTIGLSIVALLVSCFSVYKTNKRNDYLETTNFNIVQNFWQEHPSYTLYNESQKPLTSPPQPSYYLYIPAKLYYIFKDGTRYSSLILLPVSYENVISQTSTGKTIDEIETSVLSKNFYGKLGNRDLRSKIYGKPGKDNVAFELRVYPFLAIATYIEYSYKDNPKKIMTEKFITTPWNKEKLTDDRFLDLENYTRNIAHFPENEVVVKGNENVYDSAFKYLESQFNNLLPMFFSGFRTEEDQQRFYALIGTKWDMTYDPDKDIAEYAKPSRNNFNSLGRKLSDKVIPAKDPLYPNY
;
A
#
# COMPACT_ATOMS: atom_id res chain seq x y z
N MET A 1 6.01 -55.08 -52.00
CA MET A 1 4.64 -55.18 -52.57
C MET A 1 3.91 -56.24 -51.76
N GLY A 2 2.79 -56.08 -51.06
CA GLY A 2 1.79 -55.03 -50.90
C GLY A 2 0.52 -55.77 -50.45
N LYS A 3 -0.11 -55.36 -49.34
CA LYS A 3 -1.56 -55.44 -49.03
C LYS A 3 -1.82 -55.11 -47.55
N LYS A 4 -1.93 -53.80 -47.29
CA LYS A 4 -2.65 -53.18 -46.16
C LYS A 4 -4.03 -52.82 -46.69
N GLN A 5 -5.08 -53.54 -46.30
CA GLN A 5 -6.50 -53.15 -46.28
C GLN A 5 -7.30 -54.44 -46.12
N ASP A 6 -8.01 -54.60 -44.99
CA ASP A 6 -9.23 -55.44 -44.85
C ASP A 6 -9.66 -55.69 -43.39
N LYS A 7 -8.88 -55.29 -42.38
CA LYS A 7 -9.31 -55.42 -40.96
C LYS A 7 -10.23 -54.31 -40.44
N LYS A 8 -10.58 -53.31 -41.26
CA LYS A 8 -11.46 -52.19 -40.84
C LYS A 8 -12.96 -52.47 -40.97
N ASN A 9 -13.37 -53.51 -41.70
CA ASN A 9 -14.80 -53.88 -41.89
C ASN A 9 -15.35 -54.92 -40.89
N SER A 10 -14.53 -55.43 -39.96
CA SER A 10 -14.93 -56.48 -39.02
C SER A 10 -15.47 -55.95 -37.68
N LEU A 11 -15.11 -54.72 -37.29
CA LEU A 11 -15.53 -54.13 -36.00
C LEU A 11 -16.86 -53.35 -36.09
N GLU A 12 -17.23 -52.87 -37.27
CA GLU A 12 -18.46 -52.10 -37.51
C GLU A 12 -19.71 -53.01 -37.62
N ASN A 13 -19.56 -54.25 -38.10
CA ASN A 13 -20.65 -55.22 -38.16
C ASN A 13 -21.01 -55.82 -36.78
N GLN A 14 -20.05 -55.92 -35.85
CA GLN A 14 -20.33 -56.40 -34.48
C GLN A 14 -21.09 -55.37 -33.62
N ARG A 15 -21.02 -54.07 -33.94
CA ARG A 15 -21.78 -53.03 -33.21
C ARG A 15 -23.25 -52.93 -33.64
N GLN A 16 -23.61 -53.32 -34.87
CA GLN A 16 -25.00 -53.25 -35.33
C GLN A 16 -25.87 -54.46 -34.91
N GLU A 17 -25.28 -55.61 -34.56
CA GLU A 17 -26.03 -56.78 -34.07
C GLU A 17 -26.42 -56.67 -32.59
N LEU A 18 -25.61 -56.02 -31.75
CA LEU A 18 -25.93 -55.79 -30.33
C LEU A 18 -27.14 -54.84 -30.15
N LEU A 19 -27.26 -53.80 -30.97
CA LEU A 19 -28.36 -52.83 -30.94
C LEU A 19 -29.72 -53.39 -31.43
N LYS A 20 -29.74 -54.52 -32.15
CA LYS A 20 -30.99 -55.22 -32.53
C LYS A 20 -31.52 -56.17 -31.46
N SER A 21 -30.70 -56.54 -30.47
CA SER A 21 -31.10 -57.48 -29.41
C SER A 21 -31.83 -56.80 -28.24
N GLU A 22 -31.54 -55.52 -27.97
CA GLU A 22 -32.17 -54.76 -26.88
C GLU A 22 -33.56 -54.20 -27.25
N SER A 23 -33.85 -53.95 -28.53
CA SER A 23 -35.17 -53.49 -28.98
C SER A 23 -36.26 -54.57 -28.94
N LYS A 24 -35.89 -55.87 -28.91
CA LYS A 24 -36.81 -57.00 -28.76
C LYS A 24 -37.21 -57.32 -27.32
N LYS A 25 -36.52 -56.74 -26.32
CA LYS A 25 -36.89 -56.88 -24.89
C LYS A 25 -37.97 -55.88 -24.46
N PHE A 26 -38.17 -54.81 -25.22
CA PHE A 26 -39.21 -53.78 -25.00
C PHE A 26 -40.59 -54.12 -25.58
N GLN A 27 -40.78 -55.28 -26.23
CA GLN A 27 -42.06 -55.70 -26.82
C GLN A 27 -42.71 -56.92 -26.13
N ARG A 28 -42.31 -57.25 -24.90
CA ARG A 28 -42.78 -58.46 -24.19
C ARG A 28 -43.32 -58.26 -22.77
N MET A 29 -43.79 -57.05 -22.45
CA MET A 29 -44.59 -56.79 -21.25
C MET A 29 -45.91 -56.04 -21.53
N GLU A 30 -46.34 -56.01 -22.79
CA GLU A 30 -47.74 -55.74 -23.17
C GLU A 30 -48.40 -57.08 -23.55
N LYS A 31 -49.35 -57.54 -22.72
CA LYS A 31 -50.47 -58.47 -22.99
C LYS A 31 -50.64 -59.50 -21.86
N THR A 32 -51.57 -59.20 -20.95
CA THR A 32 -52.57 -60.07 -20.31
C THR A 32 -53.10 -59.29 -19.09
N ASN A 33 -54.38 -58.97 -18.90
CA ASN A 33 -55.63 -59.42 -19.49
C ASN A 33 -56.63 -58.25 -19.53
N LEU A 34 -57.35 -58.14 -20.65
CA LEU A 34 -58.67 -57.52 -20.72
C LEU A 34 -59.71 -58.51 -20.17
N ASN A 35 -60.72 -58.00 -19.46
CA ASN A 35 -62.11 -58.47 -19.48
C ASN A 35 -62.95 -57.26 -19.02
N GLU A 36 -63.54 -56.54 -19.97
CA GLU A 36 -64.99 -56.55 -20.26
C GLU A 36 -65.85 -56.01 -19.10
N TYR A 37 -66.41 -54.81 -19.25
CA TYR A 37 -67.83 -54.57 -19.58
C TYR A 37 -68.11 -53.06 -19.69
N ARG A 38 -68.84 -52.68 -20.75
CA ARG A 38 -69.35 -51.33 -21.04
C ARG A 38 -70.50 -50.97 -20.08
N VAL A 39 -70.73 -49.66 -19.84
CA VAL A 39 -71.94 -48.90 -20.26
C VAL A 39 -72.11 -47.58 -19.44
N THR A 40 -72.18 -46.48 -20.21
CA THR A 40 -72.81 -45.14 -20.01
C THR A 40 -72.35 -44.10 -18.95
N LEU A 41 -72.03 -42.93 -19.51
CA LEU A 41 -72.00 -41.55 -19.01
C LEU A 41 -72.93 -41.17 -17.85
N THR A 42 -72.38 -40.46 -16.85
CA THR A 42 -72.94 -39.21 -16.28
C THR A 42 -71.89 -38.42 -15.47
N ASN A 43 -71.69 -37.16 -15.88
CA ASN A 43 -71.25 -35.96 -15.14
C ASN A 43 -69.82 -35.81 -14.58
N PRO A 44 -69.30 -34.55 -14.56
CA PRO A 44 -67.88 -34.27 -14.53
C PRO A 44 -67.31 -34.36 -13.12
N ILE A 45 -66.19 -35.06 -12.98
CA ILE A 45 -65.36 -35.00 -11.77
C ILE A 45 -64.67 -33.64 -11.78
N GLU A 46 -64.97 -32.83 -10.76
CA GLU A 46 -64.20 -31.64 -10.42
C GLU A 46 -62.71 -31.99 -10.36
N ILE A 47 -61.93 -31.43 -11.27
CA ILE A 47 -60.48 -31.41 -11.15
C ILE A 47 -60.15 -30.51 -9.96
N LYS A 48 -59.84 -31.11 -8.80
CA LYS A 48 -59.14 -30.39 -7.75
C LYS A 48 -57.84 -29.87 -8.34
N LYS A 49 -57.75 -28.55 -8.50
CA LYS A 49 -56.48 -27.86 -8.77
C LYS A 49 -55.55 -28.08 -7.59
N ASP A 50 -54.64 -29.03 -7.72
CA ASP A 50 -53.51 -29.15 -6.81
C ASP A 50 -52.72 -27.83 -6.82
N LYS A 51 -52.40 -27.34 -5.62
CA LYS A 51 -51.61 -26.13 -5.38
C LYS A 51 -50.15 -26.37 -5.77
N VAL A 52 -49.83 -26.39 -7.06
CA VAL A 52 -48.45 -26.45 -7.60
C VAL A 52 -47.79 -25.07 -7.67
N GLY A 53 -48.32 -24.06 -6.95
CA GLY A 53 -47.96 -22.66 -7.16
C GLY A 53 -46.88 -22.05 -6.28
N LEU A 54 -46.59 -22.61 -5.09
CA LEU A 54 -45.80 -21.91 -4.06
C LEU A 54 -44.41 -22.54 -3.83
N TRP A 55 -44.34 -23.86 -3.63
CA TRP A 55 -43.08 -24.57 -3.35
C TRP A 55 -42.13 -24.66 -4.56
N SER A 56 -42.69 -24.73 -5.78
CA SER A 56 -41.93 -24.68 -7.03
C SER A 56 -41.31 -23.30 -7.26
N LYS A 57 -42.07 -22.22 -6.98
CA LYS A 57 -41.59 -20.83 -7.01
C LYS A 57 -40.50 -20.57 -5.97
N ILE A 58 -40.68 -21.01 -4.73
CA ILE A 58 -39.67 -20.86 -3.67
C ILE A 58 -38.38 -21.60 -4.02
N LYS A 59 -38.45 -22.82 -4.56
CA LYS A 59 -37.26 -23.56 -5.02
C LYS A 59 -36.57 -22.89 -6.21
N SER A 60 -37.33 -22.37 -7.18
CA SER A 60 -36.75 -21.65 -8.33
C SER A 60 -36.09 -20.34 -7.90
N GLU A 61 -36.73 -19.57 -7.02
CA GLU A 61 -36.19 -18.31 -6.49
C GLU A 61 -34.93 -18.56 -5.64
N LEU A 62 -34.89 -19.62 -4.84
CA LEU A 62 -33.71 -20.04 -4.09
C LEU A 62 -32.56 -20.48 -5.01
N THR A 63 -32.87 -21.21 -6.09
CA THR A 63 -31.87 -21.67 -7.07
C THR A 63 -31.31 -20.49 -7.87
N ILE A 64 -32.16 -19.53 -8.24
CA ILE A 64 -31.76 -18.27 -8.87
C ILE A 64 -30.89 -17.45 -7.91
N GLY A 65 -31.29 -17.34 -6.65
CA GLY A 65 -30.49 -16.66 -5.61
C GLY A 65 -29.10 -17.28 -5.42
N LEU A 66 -29.02 -18.62 -5.34
CA LEU A 66 -27.75 -19.35 -5.23
C LEU A 66 -26.86 -19.17 -6.47
N SER A 67 -27.44 -19.13 -7.67
CA SER A 67 -26.68 -18.92 -8.90
C SER A 67 -26.20 -17.46 -9.06
N ILE A 68 -26.97 -16.47 -8.60
CA ILE A 68 -26.52 -15.07 -8.51
C ILE A 68 -25.37 -14.93 -7.52
N VAL A 69 -25.47 -15.55 -6.33
CA VAL A 69 -24.39 -15.53 -5.33
C VAL A 69 -23.14 -16.23 -5.88
N ALA A 70 -23.29 -17.38 -6.55
CA ALA A 70 -22.17 -18.06 -7.19
C ALA A 70 -21.51 -17.23 -8.31
N LEU A 71 -22.30 -16.49 -9.09
CA LEU A 71 -21.82 -15.56 -10.10
C LEU A 71 -21.04 -14.39 -9.47
N LEU A 72 -21.55 -13.82 -8.37
CA LEU A 72 -20.85 -12.74 -7.66
C LEU A 72 -19.53 -13.23 -7.06
N VAL A 73 -19.51 -14.43 -6.48
CA VAL A 73 -18.28 -15.06 -5.94
C VAL A 73 -17.29 -15.37 -7.07
N SER A 74 -17.74 -15.86 -8.22
CA SER A 74 -16.86 -16.14 -9.36
C SER A 74 -16.31 -14.86 -9.99
N CYS A 75 -17.13 -13.83 -10.19
CA CYS A 75 -16.69 -12.51 -10.62
C CYS A 75 -15.67 -11.91 -9.64
N PHE A 76 -15.91 -12.01 -8.33
CA PHE A 76 -14.97 -11.55 -7.31
C PHE A 76 -13.66 -12.35 -7.32
N SER A 77 -13.73 -13.66 -7.50
CA SER A 77 -12.55 -14.52 -7.62
C SER A 77 -11.74 -14.20 -8.87
N VAL A 78 -12.38 -14.04 -10.03
CA VAL A 78 -11.74 -13.64 -11.29
C VAL A 78 -11.11 -12.26 -11.15
N TYR A 79 -11.82 -11.30 -10.56
CA TYR A 79 -11.28 -9.96 -10.29
C TYR A 79 -10.03 -10.01 -9.40
N LYS A 80 -10.06 -10.80 -8.32
CA LYS A 80 -8.92 -10.95 -7.40
C LYS A 80 -7.74 -11.67 -8.08
N THR A 81 -8.00 -12.67 -8.92
CA THR A 81 -6.97 -13.38 -9.69
C THR A 81 -6.33 -12.47 -10.73
N ASN A 82 -7.13 -11.71 -11.49
CA ASN A 82 -6.59 -10.76 -12.48
C ASN A 82 -5.75 -9.69 -11.81
N LYS A 83 -6.23 -9.10 -10.70
CA LYS A 83 -5.45 -8.12 -9.92
C LYS A 83 -4.12 -8.69 -9.40
N ARG A 84 -4.10 -9.97 -9.01
CA ARG A 84 -2.88 -10.65 -8.57
C ARG A 84 -1.94 -10.94 -9.73
N ASN A 85 -2.45 -11.34 -10.89
CA ASN A 85 -1.63 -11.54 -12.08
C ASN A 85 -1.03 -10.22 -12.56
N ASP A 86 -1.83 -9.15 -12.63
CA ASP A 86 -1.35 -7.79 -12.96
C ASP A 86 -0.25 -7.32 -11.99
N TYR A 87 -0.40 -7.64 -10.70
CA TYR A 87 0.61 -7.33 -9.67
C TYR A 87 1.94 -8.07 -9.89
N LEU A 88 1.89 -9.32 -10.35
CA LEU A 88 3.09 -10.12 -10.63
C LEU A 88 3.70 -9.80 -12.00
N GLU A 89 2.90 -9.32 -12.94
CA GLU A 89 3.31 -8.99 -14.32
C GLU A 89 3.77 -7.53 -14.48
N THR A 90 3.63 -6.71 -13.44
CA THR A 90 4.17 -5.34 -13.39
C THR A 90 5.21 -5.21 -12.28
N THR A 91 6.18 -4.31 -12.43
CA THR A 91 7.16 -4.02 -11.37
C THR A 91 6.45 -3.56 -10.11
N ASN A 92 6.94 -4.04 -8.98
CA ASN A 92 6.50 -3.55 -7.70
C ASN A 92 7.70 -3.41 -6.77
N PHE A 93 8.40 -2.31 -6.95
CA PHE A 93 9.55 -1.99 -6.13
C PHE A 93 9.11 -1.56 -4.73
N ASN A 94 9.78 -2.07 -3.71
CA ASN A 94 9.58 -1.69 -2.33
C ASN A 94 10.93 -1.69 -1.61
N ILE A 95 11.03 -0.98 -0.48
CA ILE A 95 12.24 -0.98 0.34
C ILE A 95 11.90 -1.55 1.70
N VAL A 96 12.54 -2.67 2.03
CA VAL A 96 12.39 -3.33 3.33
C VAL A 96 13.51 -2.85 4.24
N GLN A 97 13.17 -2.39 5.45
CA GLN A 97 14.13 -1.90 6.44
C GLN A 97 14.30 -2.92 7.57
N ASN A 98 15.53 -3.33 7.83
CA ASN A 98 15.93 -4.29 8.86
C ASN A 98 16.87 -3.64 9.86
N PHE A 99 16.38 -2.67 10.64
CA PHE A 99 17.22 -1.86 11.54
C PHE A 99 17.40 -2.43 12.95
N TRP A 100 16.75 -3.53 13.30
CA TRP A 100 16.86 -4.17 14.62
C TRP A 100 17.96 -5.25 14.68
N GLN A 101 18.81 -5.34 13.66
CA GLN A 101 19.91 -6.30 13.55
C GLN A 101 21.26 -5.65 13.93
N GLU A 102 22.30 -6.47 14.08
CA GLU A 102 23.67 -6.00 14.34
C GLU A 102 24.19 -5.06 13.26
N HIS A 103 23.75 -5.28 12.01
CA HIS A 103 24.04 -4.45 10.86
C HIS A 103 22.71 -3.90 10.30
N PRO A 104 22.25 -2.73 10.75
CA PRO A 104 21.06 -2.10 10.22
C PRO A 104 21.17 -1.98 8.69
N SER A 105 20.12 -2.38 7.98
CA SER A 105 20.15 -2.36 6.51
C SER A 105 18.79 -2.04 5.91
N TYR A 106 18.80 -1.61 4.66
CA TYR A 106 17.59 -1.55 3.84
C TYR A 106 17.83 -2.22 2.49
N THR A 107 16.80 -2.88 1.96
CA THR A 107 16.90 -3.68 0.74
C THR A 107 15.84 -3.22 -0.25
N LEU A 108 16.27 -2.87 -1.46
CA LEU A 108 15.37 -2.72 -2.60
C LEU A 108 14.92 -4.11 -3.06
N TYR A 109 13.62 -4.32 -3.02
CA TYR A 109 12.96 -5.55 -3.41
C TYR A 109 12.01 -5.27 -4.57
N ASN A 110 11.97 -6.15 -5.57
CA ASN A 110 10.95 -6.14 -6.61
C ASN A 110 10.04 -7.36 -6.43
N GLU A 111 8.80 -7.12 -6.00
CA GLU A 111 7.81 -8.19 -5.76
C GLU A 111 7.19 -8.75 -7.05
N SER A 112 7.62 -8.23 -8.20
CA SER A 112 7.24 -8.71 -9.52
C SER A 112 7.93 -10.03 -9.88
N GLN A 113 7.29 -10.79 -10.74
CA GLN A 113 7.89 -11.95 -11.41
C GLN A 113 8.39 -11.61 -12.82
N LYS A 114 8.11 -10.40 -13.32
CA LYS A 114 8.52 -9.98 -14.65
C LYS A 114 9.98 -9.51 -14.65
N PRO A 115 10.89 -10.20 -15.36
CA PRO A 115 12.31 -9.87 -15.36
C PRO A 115 12.59 -8.56 -16.10
N LEU A 116 13.53 -7.80 -15.56
CA LEU A 116 14.04 -6.57 -16.16
C LEU A 116 15.23 -6.85 -17.07
N THR A 117 15.56 -5.89 -17.94
CA THR A 117 16.73 -5.97 -18.82
C THR A 117 18.04 -6.03 -18.03
N SER A 118 18.12 -5.26 -16.94
CA SER A 118 19.25 -5.20 -16.03
C SER A 118 18.76 -4.92 -14.60
N PRO A 119 19.56 -5.24 -13.58
CA PRO A 119 19.30 -4.78 -12.22
C PRO A 119 19.19 -3.25 -12.21
N PRO A 120 18.14 -2.68 -11.62
CA PRO A 120 18.00 -1.23 -11.54
C PRO A 120 19.09 -0.63 -10.64
N GLN A 121 19.44 0.63 -10.92
CA GLN A 121 20.38 1.42 -10.12
C GLN A 121 19.61 2.57 -9.47
N PRO A 122 19.09 2.37 -8.25
CA PRO A 122 18.26 3.35 -7.57
C PRO A 122 19.10 4.50 -7.00
N SER A 123 18.51 5.70 -6.99
CA SER A 123 18.98 6.81 -6.15
C SER A 123 18.11 6.94 -4.91
N TYR A 124 18.71 7.26 -3.76
CA TYR A 124 17.98 7.36 -2.49
C TYR A 124 18.13 8.75 -1.84
N TYR A 125 17.02 9.30 -1.36
CA TYR A 125 17.00 10.30 -0.31
C TYR A 125 16.58 9.65 1.01
N LEU A 126 17.41 9.82 2.03
CA LEU A 126 17.20 9.24 3.36
C LEU A 126 16.79 10.34 4.33
N TYR A 127 15.74 10.09 5.10
CA TYR A 127 15.27 11.04 6.10
C TYR A 127 14.97 10.35 7.43
N ILE A 128 15.27 11.03 8.54
CA ILE A 128 14.68 10.72 9.84
C ILE A 128 13.34 11.45 9.92
N PRO A 129 12.21 10.72 9.93
CA PRO A 129 10.91 11.35 10.03
C PRO A 129 10.59 11.76 11.46
N ALA A 130 9.99 12.93 11.59
CA ALA A 130 9.45 13.46 12.81
C ALA A 130 8.12 14.20 12.55
N LYS A 131 7.31 14.37 13.59
CA LYS A 131 6.08 15.14 13.53
C LYS A 131 6.01 16.09 14.71
N LEU A 132 5.61 17.33 14.42
CA LEU A 132 5.16 18.28 15.42
C LEU A 132 3.65 18.32 15.38
N TYR A 133 3.00 17.78 16.41
CA TYR A 133 1.56 17.85 16.58
C TYR A 133 1.16 19.13 17.29
N TYR A 134 0.12 19.77 16.78
CA TYR A 134 -0.59 20.88 17.38
C TYR A 134 -1.85 20.29 18.02
N ILE A 135 -1.98 20.42 19.33
CA ILE A 135 -3.08 19.87 20.12
C ILE A 135 -3.87 21.06 20.68
N PHE A 136 -5.01 21.33 20.04
CA PHE A 136 -5.88 22.43 20.42
C PHE A 136 -6.72 22.06 21.65
N LYS A 137 -7.19 23.09 22.37
CA LYS A 137 -7.95 22.92 23.61
C LYS A 137 -9.22 22.08 23.44
N ASP A 138 -9.86 22.16 22.28
CA ASP A 138 -11.05 21.39 21.90
C ASP A 138 -10.75 19.91 21.58
N GLY A 139 -9.47 19.51 21.62
CA GLY A 139 -9.00 18.15 21.30
C GLY A 139 -8.65 17.97 19.82
N THR A 140 -8.86 18.97 18.97
CA THR A 140 -8.48 18.90 17.55
C THR A 140 -6.96 18.80 17.43
N ARG A 141 -6.49 17.94 16.51
CA ARG A 141 -5.06 17.71 16.28
C ARG A 141 -4.68 17.95 14.83
N TYR A 142 -3.60 18.69 14.63
CA TYR A 142 -2.91 18.83 13.34
C TYR A 142 -1.46 18.40 13.51
N SER A 143 -0.78 18.06 12.41
CA SER A 143 0.64 17.74 12.46
C SER A 143 1.39 18.30 11.27
N SER A 144 2.56 18.89 11.53
CA SER A 144 3.56 19.17 10.50
C SER A 144 4.54 17.99 10.43
N LEU A 145 4.78 17.50 9.21
CA LEU A 145 5.79 16.49 8.94
C LEU A 145 7.15 17.17 8.80
N ILE A 146 8.13 16.64 9.51
CA ILE A 146 9.53 17.07 9.46
C ILE A 146 10.33 15.87 8.93
N LEU A 147 11.06 16.04 7.84
CA LEU A 147 11.95 15.03 7.28
C LEU A 147 13.38 15.57 7.38
N LEU A 148 14.11 15.19 8.43
CA LEU A 148 15.50 15.61 8.59
C LEU A 148 16.38 14.79 7.65
N PRO A 149 17.16 15.41 6.75
CA PRO A 149 17.98 14.70 5.79
C PRO A 149 19.12 13.95 6.49
N VAL A 150 19.47 12.80 5.91
CA VAL A 150 20.59 11.96 6.34
C VAL A 150 21.55 11.82 5.16
N SER A 151 22.84 12.09 5.38
CA SER A 151 23.86 11.88 4.35
C SER A 151 23.92 10.42 3.89
N TYR A 152 24.10 10.22 2.58
CA TYR A 152 24.38 8.91 2.01
C TYR A 152 25.71 8.32 2.47
N GLU A 153 26.63 9.14 3.01
CA GLU A 153 27.90 8.70 3.59
C GLU A 153 27.72 7.73 4.77
N ASN A 154 26.51 7.66 5.33
CA ASN A 154 26.16 6.72 6.39
C ASN A 154 25.91 5.29 5.88
N VAL A 155 25.83 5.08 4.57
CA VAL A 155 25.80 3.76 3.92
C VAL A 155 27.22 3.22 3.85
N ILE A 156 27.51 2.21 4.65
CA ILE A 156 28.84 1.60 4.78
C ILE A 156 29.14 0.69 3.59
N SER A 157 28.13 -0.02 3.09
CA SER A 157 28.28 -0.88 1.93
C SER A 157 26.96 -1.05 1.20
N GLN A 158 27.06 -1.33 -0.09
CA GLN A 158 25.93 -1.57 -0.98
C GLN A 158 26.25 -2.80 -1.80
N THR A 159 25.42 -3.83 -1.69
CA THR A 159 25.60 -5.11 -2.39
C THR A 159 24.45 -5.32 -3.34
N SER A 160 24.73 -5.32 -4.64
CA SER A 160 23.78 -5.74 -5.67
C SER A 160 23.82 -7.25 -5.84
N THR A 161 22.64 -7.88 -5.92
CA THR A 161 22.53 -9.32 -6.15
C THR A 161 22.72 -9.72 -7.61
N GLY A 162 22.74 -8.74 -8.53
CA GLY A 162 22.69 -8.98 -9.97
C GLY A 162 21.34 -9.48 -10.48
N LYS A 163 20.33 -9.60 -9.60
CA LYS A 163 18.97 -10.02 -9.95
C LYS A 163 18.08 -8.83 -10.30
N THR A 164 16.96 -9.13 -10.93
CA THR A 164 15.95 -8.14 -11.36
C THR A 164 14.59 -8.32 -10.69
N ILE A 165 14.44 -9.41 -9.93
CA ILE A 165 13.28 -9.78 -9.13
C ILE A 165 13.78 -10.13 -7.72
N ASP A 166 12.86 -10.09 -6.76
CA ASP A 166 13.15 -10.26 -5.34
C ASP A 166 14.16 -9.21 -4.84
N GLU A 167 15.13 -9.62 -4.03
CA GLU A 167 16.19 -8.75 -3.53
C GLU A 167 17.11 -8.31 -4.67
N ILE A 168 17.11 -7.01 -4.96
CA ILE A 168 17.93 -6.41 -6.01
C ILE A 168 19.23 -5.89 -5.41
N GLU A 169 19.11 -5.15 -4.32
CA GLU A 169 20.22 -4.43 -3.72
C GLU A 169 19.98 -4.25 -2.22
N THR A 170 21.01 -4.48 -1.42
CA THR A 170 21.00 -4.22 0.02
C THR A 170 22.05 -3.19 0.37
N SER A 171 21.63 -2.15 1.07
CA SER A 171 22.50 -1.11 1.63
C SER A 171 22.60 -1.30 3.14
N VAL A 172 23.84 -1.44 3.64
CA VAL A 172 24.15 -1.58 5.06
C VAL A 172 24.51 -0.22 5.63
N LEU A 173 23.84 0.15 6.71
CA LEU A 173 24.04 1.39 7.47
C LEU A 173 24.92 1.13 8.69
N SER A 174 25.42 2.22 9.28
CA SER A 174 26.08 2.15 10.58
C SER A 174 25.15 1.66 11.69
N LYS A 175 25.72 1.05 12.74
CA LYS A 175 24.98 0.59 13.92
C LYS A 175 24.18 1.69 14.62
N ASN A 176 24.53 2.95 14.37
CA ASN A 176 23.85 4.13 14.89
C ASN A 176 22.38 4.22 14.41
N PHE A 177 22.03 3.54 13.31
CA PHE A 177 20.66 3.45 12.77
C PHE A 177 19.81 2.37 13.43
N TYR A 178 20.26 1.76 14.53
CA TYR A 178 19.47 0.77 15.23
C TYR A 178 18.11 1.34 15.67
N GLY A 179 17.03 0.69 15.24
CA GLY A 179 15.67 1.14 15.50
C GLY A 179 14.68 -0.02 15.50
N LYS A 180 13.80 -0.05 16.50
CA LYS A 180 12.67 -0.97 16.58
C LYS A 180 11.38 -0.20 16.36
N LEU A 181 10.44 -0.76 15.62
CA LEU A 181 9.19 -0.09 15.21
C LEU A 181 8.14 0.04 16.34
N GLY A 182 8.52 -0.16 17.60
CA GLY A 182 7.60 -0.12 18.73
C GLY A 182 7.56 1.25 19.40
N ASN A 183 6.43 1.58 20.03
CA ASN A 183 6.23 2.81 20.80
C ASN A 183 7.34 3.09 21.83
N ARG A 184 7.97 2.05 22.38
CA ARG A 184 9.09 2.20 23.34
C ARG A 184 10.30 2.92 22.73
N ASP A 185 10.50 2.75 21.44
CA ASP A 185 11.62 3.31 20.69
C ASP A 185 11.20 4.59 19.95
N LEU A 186 9.96 5.07 20.12
CA LEU A 186 9.54 6.41 19.71
C LEU A 186 10.09 7.43 20.71
N ARG A 187 10.66 8.53 20.21
CA ARG A 187 11.08 9.65 21.07
C ARG A 187 10.01 10.73 21.02
N SER A 188 9.53 11.17 22.17
CA SER A 188 8.45 12.17 22.21
C SER A 188 8.58 13.16 23.37
N LYS A 189 8.14 14.40 23.14
CA LYS A 189 8.02 15.43 24.17
C LYS A 189 6.78 16.27 23.96
N ILE A 190 6.08 16.58 25.05
CA ILE A 190 4.96 17.52 25.07
C ILE A 190 5.44 18.88 25.57
N TYR A 191 5.00 19.94 24.89
CA TYR A 191 5.17 21.34 25.26
C TYR A 191 3.80 21.92 25.63
N GLY A 192 3.68 22.45 26.84
CA GLY A 192 2.40 22.90 27.38
C GLY A 192 1.54 21.77 27.96
N LYS A 193 0.26 22.07 28.18
CA LYS A 193 -0.73 21.20 28.83
C LYS A 193 -1.94 20.99 27.92
N PRO A 194 -2.01 19.85 27.20
CA PRO A 194 -3.17 19.49 26.37
C PRO A 194 -4.49 19.62 27.16
N GLY A 195 -5.51 20.21 26.51
CA GLY A 195 -6.83 20.45 27.10
C GLY A 195 -6.90 21.59 28.12
N LYS A 196 -5.77 22.16 28.55
CA LYS A 196 -5.72 23.35 29.42
C LYS A 196 -5.30 24.59 28.65
N ASP A 197 -4.18 24.49 27.93
CA ASP A 197 -3.65 25.58 27.12
C ASP A 197 -4.46 25.70 25.80
N ASN A 198 -4.47 26.90 25.19
CA ASN A 198 -5.16 27.12 23.92
C ASN A 198 -4.61 26.19 22.82
N VAL A 199 -3.30 26.00 22.82
CA VAL A 199 -2.60 25.02 22.01
C VAL A 199 -1.43 24.44 22.83
N ALA A 200 -1.29 23.12 22.80
CA ALA A 200 -0.12 22.39 23.27
C ALA A 200 0.55 21.71 22.07
N PHE A 201 1.83 21.37 22.19
CA PHE A 201 2.56 20.70 21.13
C PHE A 201 3.07 19.34 21.57
N GLU A 202 3.17 18.40 20.63
CA GLU A 202 3.84 17.13 20.86
C GLU A 202 4.82 16.87 19.71
N LEU A 203 6.11 16.85 20.03
CA LEU A 203 7.15 16.40 19.11
C LEU A 203 7.24 14.88 19.18
N ARG A 204 7.25 14.20 18.03
CA ARG A 204 7.52 12.76 17.89
C ARG A 204 8.61 12.53 16.85
N VAL A 205 9.66 11.77 17.19
CA VAL A 205 10.71 11.31 16.26
C VAL A 205 10.65 9.81 16.15
N TYR A 206 10.64 9.31 14.93
CA TYR A 206 10.34 7.92 14.64
C TYR A 206 11.61 7.08 14.41
N PRO A 207 11.65 5.82 14.90
CA PRO A 207 12.85 4.98 14.89
C PRO A 207 13.03 4.18 13.58
N PHE A 208 12.88 4.83 12.43
CA PHE A 208 13.12 4.27 11.10
C PHE A 208 13.41 5.39 10.11
N LEU A 209 13.67 5.05 8.85
CA LEU A 209 13.90 6.03 7.79
C LEU A 209 12.67 6.18 6.90
N ALA A 210 12.37 7.39 6.48
CA ALA A 210 11.59 7.59 5.27
C ALA A 210 12.59 7.60 4.11
N ILE A 211 12.43 6.69 3.15
CA ILE A 211 13.35 6.52 2.03
C ILE A 211 12.60 6.86 0.75
N ALA A 212 13.00 7.95 0.09
CA ALA A 212 12.50 8.28 -1.23
C ALA A 212 13.47 7.79 -2.29
N THR A 213 12.95 7.28 -3.40
CA THR A 213 13.78 6.71 -4.46
C THR A 213 13.27 7.04 -5.85
N TYR A 214 14.22 7.07 -6.77
CA TYR A 214 14.02 7.15 -8.21
C TYR A 214 14.66 5.92 -8.86
N ILE A 215 13.87 5.22 -9.66
CA ILE A 215 14.30 3.99 -10.33
C ILE A 215 14.01 4.10 -11.82
N GLU A 216 15.04 3.92 -12.65
CA GLU A 216 14.89 3.69 -14.09
C GLU A 216 15.01 2.20 -14.40
N TYR A 217 14.12 1.69 -15.25
CA TYR A 217 14.14 0.29 -15.66
C TYR A 217 13.53 0.09 -17.05
N SER A 218 13.80 -1.07 -17.64
CA SER A 218 13.08 -1.56 -18.81
C SER A 218 12.85 -3.07 -18.67
N TYR A 219 11.77 -3.56 -19.26
CA TYR A 219 11.49 -4.99 -19.26
C TYR A 219 12.29 -5.71 -20.35
N LYS A 220 12.65 -6.97 -20.08
CA LYS A 220 13.44 -7.79 -21.01
C LYS A 220 12.76 -8.00 -22.38
N ASP A 221 11.43 -8.01 -22.41
CA ASP A 221 10.62 -8.14 -23.63
C ASP A 221 10.51 -6.83 -24.44
N ASN A 222 10.83 -5.68 -23.84
CA ASN A 222 10.84 -4.39 -24.51
C ASN A 222 11.96 -3.48 -23.98
N PRO A 223 13.24 -3.81 -24.25
CA PRO A 223 14.38 -3.15 -23.63
C PRO A 223 14.54 -1.68 -24.03
N LYS A 224 13.96 -1.27 -25.17
CA LYS A 224 14.02 0.11 -25.69
C LYS A 224 13.09 1.07 -24.93
N LYS A 225 12.08 0.56 -24.24
CA LYS A 225 11.13 1.38 -23.50
C LYS A 225 11.62 1.56 -22.07
N ILE A 226 12.22 2.71 -21.80
CA ILE A 226 12.61 3.11 -20.44
C ILE A 226 11.36 3.56 -19.68
N MET A 227 11.24 3.05 -18.46
CA MET A 227 10.19 3.39 -17.51
C MET A 227 10.84 3.93 -16.24
N THR A 228 10.11 4.78 -15.53
CA THR A 228 10.57 5.38 -14.29
C THR A 228 9.56 5.12 -13.18
N GLU A 229 10.06 4.91 -11.97
CA GLU A 229 9.26 4.83 -10.77
C GLU A 229 9.85 5.72 -9.68
N LYS A 230 8.99 6.56 -9.10
CA LYS A 230 9.31 7.45 -7.98
C LYS A 230 8.38 7.12 -6.83
N PHE A 231 8.93 6.83 -5.66
CA PHE A 231 8.13 6.60 -4.47
C PHE A 231 8.91 6.97 -3.22
N ILE A 232 8.17 7.14 -2.12
CA ILE A 232 8.72 7.21 -0.78
C ILE A 232 8.09 6.12 0.07
N THR A 233 8.90 5.49 0.90
CA THR A 233 8.47 4.36 1.71
C THR A 233 9.00 4.46 3.14
N THR A 234 8.22 3.90 4.04
CA THR A 234 8.58 3.63 5.43
C THR A 234 8.29 2.16 5.70
N PRO A 235 8.65 1.63 6.88
CA PRO A 235 8.29 0.27 7.24
C PRO A 235 6.78 -0.03 7.23
N TRP A 236 5.93 0.99 7.21
CA TRP A 236 4.48 0.80 7.25
C TRP A 236 3.81 0.93 5.89
N ASN A 237 4.21 1.90 5.08
CA ASN A 237 3.53 2.21 3.82
C ASN A 237 4.49 2.75 2.76
N LYS A 238 4.13 2.48 1.51
CA LYS A 238 4.73 3.05 0.30
C LYS A 238 3.73 4.00 -0.38
N GLU A 239 4.18 5.19 -0.75
CA GLU A 239 3.41 6.12 -1.59
C GLU A 239 4.16 6.43 -2.88
N LYS A 240 3.49 6.18 -4.01
CA LYS A 240 3.99 6.58 -5.33
C LYS A 240 3.92 8.10 -5.49
N LEU A 241 4.99 8.69 -6.00
CA LEU A 241 5.11 10.12 -6.25
C LEU A 241 5.02 10.40 -7.76
N THR A 242 4.29 11.45 -8.11
CA THR A 242 4.35 12.03 -9.45
C THR A 242 5.65 12.83 -9.59
N ASP A 243 6.03 13.18 -10.81
CA ASP A 243 7.24 13.98 -11.06
C ASP A 243 7.22 15.30 -10.27
N ASP A 244 6.11 16.04 -10.30
CA ASP A 244 5.94 17.27 -9.53
C ASP A 244 6.10 17.04 -8.02
N ARG A 245 5.57 15.94 -7.49
CA ARG A 245 5.64 15.63 -6.05
C ARG A 245 7.02 15.19 -5.61
N PHE A 246 7.78 14.55 -6.50
CA PHE A 246 9.17 14.23 -6.24
C PHE A 246 10.02 15.50 -6.27
N LEU A 247 9.77 16.40 -7.22
CA LEU A 247 10.41 17.73 -7.26
C LEU A 247 10.07 18.57 -6.02
N ASP A 248 8.82 18.53 -5.54
CA ASP A 248 8.42 19.16 -4.27
C ASP A 248 9.26 18.62 -3.10
N LEU A 249 9.55 17.31 -3.07
CA LEU A 249 10.38 16.68 -2.04
C LEU A 249 11.85 17.10 -2.14
N GLU A 250 12.41 17.22 -3.35
CA GLU A 250 13.75 17.76 -3.55
C GLU A 250 13.84 19.22 -3.07
N ASN A 251 12.84 20.04 -3.43
CA ASN A 251 12.77 21.43 -2.99
C ASN A 251 12.58 21.55 -1.48
N TYR A 252 11.77 20.68 -0.87
CA TYR A 252 11.65 20.57 0.58
C TYR A 252 13.01 20.22 1.22
N THR A 253 13.74 19.28 0.62
CA THR A 253 15.07 18.86 1.12
C THR A 253 16.05 20.02 1.08
N ARG A 254 16.10 20.78 -0.03
CA ARG A 254 16.91 22.01 -0.15
C ARG A 254 16.49 23.07 0.88
N ASN A 255 15.19 23.18 1.14
CA ASN A 255 14.65 24.12 2.11
C ASN A 255 15.07 23.80 3.55
N ILE A 256 14.99 22.53 3.95
CA ILE A 256 15.45 22.08 5.26
C ILE A 256 16.98 22.20 5.36
N ALA A 257 17.71 21.77 4.34
CA ALA A 257 19.18 21.80 4.30
C ALA A 257 19.76 23.22 4.16
N HIS A 258 18.94 24.25 3.98
CA HIS A 258 19.39 25.65 4.07
C HIS A 258 20.10 25.93 5.39
N PHE A 259 19.63 25.30 6.47
CA PHE A 259 20.31 25.28 7.76
C PHE A 259 21.10 23.96 7.88
N PRO A 260 22.45 23.99 7.79
CA PRO A 260 23.25 22.77 7.79
C PRO A 260 23.04 21.91 9.04
N GLU A 261 22.66 22.51 10.16
CA GLU A 261 22.42 21.78 11.42
C GLU A 261 21.17 20.90 11.38
N ASN A 262 20.29 21.06 10.37
CA ASN A 262 19.15 20.17 10.16
C ASN A 262 19.56 18.80 9.61
N GLU A 263 20.75 18.67 9.03
CA GLU A 263 21.26 17.38 8.57
C GLU A 263 21.69 16.52 9.75
N VAL A 264 21.23 15.26 9.76
CA VAL A 264 21.57 14.34 10.85
C VAL A 264 22.97 13.78 10.63
N VAL A 265 23.88 14.18 11.51
CA VAL A 265 25.26 13.70 11.52
C VAL A 265 25.44 12.59 12.54
N VAL A 266 26.02 11.47 12.12
CA VAL A 266 26.41 10.38 13.02
C VAL A 266 27.63 10.80 13.85
N LYS A 267 27.51 10.79 15.18
CA LYS A 267 28.59 11.11 16.12
C LYS A 267 28.92 9.92 17.01
N GLY A 268 30.10 9.34 16.82
CA GLY A 268 30.57 8.21 17.63
C GLY A 268 29.58 7.04 17.65
N ASN A 269 29.15 6.63 18.85
CA ASN A 269 28.18 5.55 19.05
C ASN A 269 26.75 6.04 19.32
N GLU A 270 26.46 7.33 19.14
CA GLU A 270 25.11 7.86 19.41
C GLU A 270 24.09 7.34 18.40
N ASN A 271 22.89 7.01 18.89
CA ASN A 271 21.80 6.61 18.03
C ASN A 271 21.25 7.84 17.28
N VAL A 272 21.07 7.70 15.97
CA VAL A 272 20.66 8.83 15.11
C VAL A 272 19.28 9.39 15.46
N TYR A 273 18.37 8.55 15.94
CA TYR A 273 17.03 8.97 16.35
C TYR A 273 17.06 9.77 17.66
N ASP A 274 17.98 9.43 18.57
CA ASP A 274 18.22 10.20 19.80
C ASP A 274 18.87 11.55 19.47
N SER A 275 19.86 11.57 18.58
CA SER A 275 20.51 12.80 18.15
C SER A 275 19.53 13.74 17.42
N ALA A 276 18.71 13.20 16.52
CA ALA A 276 17.65 13.95 15.84
C ALA A 276 16.59 14.49 16.83
N PHE A 277 16.20 13.69 17.83
CA PHE A 277 15.26 14.13 18.86
C PHE A 277 15.83 15.24 19.72
N LYS A 278 17.06 15.09 20.24
CA LYS A 278 17.74 16.13 21.03
C LYS A 278 17.89 17.43 20.23
N TYR A 279 18.21 17.33 18.94
CA TYR A 279 18.28 18.47 18.05
C TYR A 279 16.94 19.20 17.94
N LEU A 280 15.88 18.49 17.52
CA LEU A 280 14.54 19.08 17.36
C LEU A 280 13.99 19.60 18.69
N GLU A 281 14.23 18.89 19.79
CA GLU A 281 13.86 19.33 21.13
C GLU A 281 14.52 20.67 21.47
N SER A 282 15.83 20.80 21.23
CA SER A 282 16.56 22.05 21.44
C SER A 282 15.98 23.18 20.60
N GLN A 283 15.74 22.93 19.31
CA GLN A 283 15.12 23.91 18.40
C GLN A 283 13.75 24.35 18.90
N PHE A 284 12.85 23.42 19.23
CA PHE A 284 11.49 23.77 19.63
C PHE A 284 11.37 24.33 21.05
N ASN A 285 12.26 23.96 21.98
CA ASN A 285 12.35 24.64 23.29
C ASN A 285 12.65 26.14 23.11
N ASN A 286 13.45 26.50 22.12
CA ASN A 286 13.82 27.89 21.84
C ASN A 286 12.76 28.61 20.99
N LEU A 287 12.29 27.97 19.91
CA LEU A 287 11.48 28.61 18.86
C LEU A 287 9.98 28.65 19.19
N LEU A 288 9.42 27.66 19.91
CA LEU A 288 7.99 27.67 20.23
C LEU A 288 7.58 28.85 21.13
N PRO A 289 8.33 29.22 22.19
CA PRO A 289 8.02 30.43 22.94
C PRO A 289 8.05 31.69 22.08
N MET A 290 9.07 31.80 21.21
CA MET A 290 9.22 32.93 20.28
C MET A 290 8.08 33.01 19.27
N PHE A 291 7.56 31.87 18.84
CA PHE A 291 6.41 31.83 17.96
C PHE A 291 5.19 32.56 18.58
N PHE A 292 5.01 32.54 19.90
CA PHE A 292 3.94 33.26 20.58
C PHE A 292 4.30 34.70 20.99
N SER A 293 5.57 34.97 21.32
CA SER A 293 6.01 36.28 21.82
C SER A 293 6.64 37.18 20.76
N GLY A 294 6.82 36.69 19.54
CA GLY A 294 7.63 37.30 18.49
C GLY A 294 9.05 36.71 18.43
N PHE A 295 9.54 36.46 17.20
CA PHE A 295 10.90 36.03 16.94
C PHE A 295 11.90 37.15 17.22
N ARG A 296 13.09 36.78 17.73
CA ARG A 296 14.14 37.75 18.08
C ARG A 296 14.93 38.20 16.86
N THR A 297 15.14 37.28 15.93
CA THR A 297 15.90 37.49 14.71
C THR A 297 15.13 36.94 13.51
N GLU A 298 15.46 37.42 12.31
CA GLU A 298 14.95 36.85 11.06
C GLU A 298 15.36 35.37 10.93
N GLU A 299 16.59 35.02 11.30
CA GLU A 299 17.08 33.64 11.26
C GLU A 299 16.24 32.69 12.13
N ASP A 300 15.88 33.08 13.36
CA ASP A 300 15.02 32.27 14.24
C ASP A 300 13.66 31.96 13.57
N GLN A 301 13.10 32.97 12.90
CA GLN A 301 11.85 32.85 12.17
C GLN A 301 11.98 31.90 10.97
N GLN A 302 13.02 32.10 10.15
CA GLN A 302 13.30 31.27 8.98
C GLN A 302 13.55 29.80 9.40
N ARG A 303 14.28 29.56 10.50
CA ARG A 303 14.52 28.23 11.08
C ARG A 303 13.21 27.55 11.49
N PHE A 304 12.34 28.27 12.22
CA PHE A 304 11.05 27.73 12.61
C PHE A 304 10.20 27.36 11.38
N TYR A 305 10.13 28.23 10.38
CA TYR A 305 9.38 28.00 9.14
C TYR A 305 9.90 26.83 8.34
N ALA A 306 11.22 26.72 8.16
CA ALA A 306 11.81 25.56 7.51
C ALA A 306 11.38 24.27 8.20
N LEU A 307 11.52 24.19 9.53
CA LEU A 307 11.17 22.99 10.31
C LEU A 307 9.69 22.59 10.21
N ILE A 308 8.77 23.55 10.17
CA ILE A 308 7.33 23.24 10.03
C ILE A 308 6.88 23.00 8.58
N GLY A 309 7.81 23.02 7.61
CA GLY A 309 7.54 22.73 6.20
C GLY A 309 7.10 23.94 5.37
N THR A 310 7.40 25.16 5.83
CA THR A 310 7.25 26.40 5.07
C THR A 310 8.59 26.77 4.42
N LYS A 311 8.55 27.52 3.31
CA LYS A 311 9.78 28.01 2.70
C LYS A 311 10.56 28.91 3.67
N TRP A 312 11.87 28.71 3.79
CA TRP A 312 12.73 29.46 4.70
C TRP A 312 12.77 30.95 4.31
N ASP A 313 12.67 31.27 3.02
CA ASP A 313 12.72 32.63 2.47
C ASP A 313 11.35 33.33 2.42
N MET A 314 10.31 32.74 3.04
CA MET A 314 8.98 33.33 3.03
C MET A 314 8.92 34.60 3.89
N THR A 315 8.47 35.70 3.30
CA THR A 315 8.16 36.93 4.04
C THR A 315 6.95 36.68 4.95
N TYR A 316 7.12 36.96 6.25
CA TYR A 316 6.05 36.89 7.22
C TYR A 316 5.06 38.03 7.08
N ASP A 317 3.79 37.68 7.21
CA ASP A 317 2.64 38.56 7.18
C ASP A 317 2.00 38.46 8.57
N PRO A 318 2.27 39.42 9.48
CA PRO A 318 1.81 39.37 10.86
C PRO A 318 0.28 39.38 10.99
N ASP A 319 -0.42 39.78 9.92
CA ASP A 319 -1.88 39.84 9.89
C ASP A 319 -2.52 38.50 9.45
N LYS A 320 -1.71 37.51 9.02
CA LYS A 320 -2.20 36.17 8.68
C LYS A 320 -2.17 35.22 9.87
N ASP A 321 -3.29 34.55 10.08
CA ASP A 321 -3.40 33.45 11.05
C ASP A 321 -2.40 32.32 10.69
N ILE A 322 -1.72 31.76 11.70
CA ILE A 322 -0.85 30.59 11.51
C ILE A 322 -1.59 29.42 10.86
N ALA A 323 -2.89 29.28 11.12
CA ALA A 323 -3.70 28.27 10.45
C ALA A 323 -3.70 28.44 8.92
N GLU A 324 -3.49 29.66 8.40
CA GLU A 324 -3.32 29.90 6.97
C GLU A 324 -1.95 29.47 6.46
N TYR A 325 -0.89 29.65 7.24
CA TYR A 325 0.44 29.12 6.91
C TYR A 325 0.46 27.59 6.88
N ALA A 326 -0.36 26.94 7.71
CA ALA A 326 -0.54 25.50 7.71
C ALA A 326 -1.31 24.97 6.48
N LYS A 327 -2.05 25.82 5.74
CA LYS A 327 -2.76 25.41 4.52
C LYS A 327 -1.77 25.25 3.36
N PRO A 328 -1.98 24.28 2.45
CA PRO A 328 -1.19 24.17 1.23
C PRO A 328 -1.12 25.48 0.41
N SER A 329 0.09 25.90 0.05
CA SER A 329 0.32 27.08 -0.80
C SER A 329 1.58 26.92 -1.65
N ARG A 330 1.85 27.86 -2.58
CA ARG A 330 3.13 27.93 -3.33
C ARG A 330 4.34 28.25 -2.44
N ASN A 331 4.09 28.69 -1.21
CA ASN A 331 5.11 29.13 -0.26
C ASN A 331 5.38 28.09 0.83
N ASN A 332 4.74 26.92 0.77
CA ASN A 332 4.99 25.84 1.72
C ASN A 332 4.89 24.46 1.06
N PHE A 333 5.41 23.48 1.79
CA PHE A 333 5.39 22.08 1.43
C PHE A 333 4.29 21.33 2.17
N ASN A 334 3.29 22.02 2.72
CA ASN A 334 2.25 21.41 3.57
C ASN A 334 1.33 20.46 2.78
N SER A 335 1.18 20.65 1.46
CA SER A 335 0.50 19.64 0.62
C SER A 335 1.27 18.32 0.58
N LEU A 336 2.59 18.38 0.38
CA LEU A 336 3.49 17.23 0.41
C LEU A 336 3.50 16.64 1.82
N GLY A 337 3.76 17.46 2.83
CA GLY A 337 3.79 17.07 4.24
C GLY A 337 2.51 16.36 4.67
N ARG A 338 1.33 16.89 4.32
CA ARG A 338 0.04 16.24 4.58
C ARG A 338 -0.12 14.93 3.82
N LYS A 339 0.17 14.91 2.51
CA LYS A 339 0.09 13.69 1.69
C LYS A 339 0.96 12.58 2.26
N LEU A 340 2.19 12.89 2.65
CA LEU A 340 3.14 11.94 3.22
C LEU A 340 2.80 11.57 4.67
N SER A 341 2.38 12.54 5.48
CA SER A 341 1.92 12.30 6.85
C SER A 341 0.70 11.37 6.89
N ASP A 342 -0.25 11.52 5.99
CA ASP A 342 -1.46 10.70 6.02
C ASP A 342 -1.22 9.30 5.46
N LYS A 343 -0.34 9.18 4.46
CA LYS A 343 -0.15 7.93 3.72
C LYS A 343 1.05 7.11 4.13
N VAL A 344 2.15 7.76 4.53
CA VAL A 344 3.46 7.12 4.67
C VAL A 344 3.89 7.01 6.13
N ILE A 345 3.53 7.99 6.98
CA ILE A 345 3.83 7.99 8.41
C ILE A 345 2.52 8.24 9.13
N PRO A 346 1.63 7.24 9.29
CA PRO A 346 0.26 7.49 9.73
C PRO A 346 0.21 8.25 11.07
N ALA A 347 -0.81 9.10 11.23
CA ALA A 347 -1.00 9.91 12.44
C ALA A 347 -1.20 9.05 13.70
N LYS A 348 -1.78 7.86 13.54
CA LYS A 348 -1.94 6.83 14.55
C LYS A 348 -0.94 5.71 14.26
N ASP A 349 -0.22 5.27 15.29
CA ASP A 349 0.64 4.09 15.18
C ASP A 349 -0.25 2.89 14.79
N PRO A 350 -0.01 2.21 13.64
CA PRO A 350 -0.81 1.07 13.24
C PRO A 350 -0.71 -0.11 14.22
N LEU A 351 0.33 -0.16 15.05
CA LEU A 351 0.49 -1.15 16.12
C LEU A 351 -0.29 -0.76 17.38
N TYR A 352 -0.60 0.53 17.57
CA TYR A 352 -1.32 1.05 18.75
C TYR A 352 -2.28 2.19 18.36
N PRO A 353 -3.35 1.92 17.59
CA PRO A 353 -4.20 2.95 16.96
C PRO A 353 -5.06 3.76 17.94
N ASN A 354 -5.04 3.41 19.22
CA ASN A 354 -5.84 3.99 20.29
C ASN A 354 -5.00 4.78 21.32
N TYR A 355 -3.70 4.95 21.07
CA TYR A 355 -2.81 5.77 21.90
C TYR A 355 -2.44 7.09 21.22
#